data_AF-A0A5N5LUM9-F1
#
_entry.id   AF-A0A5N5LUM9-F1
#
_cell.length_a   1.000
_cell.length_b   1.000
_cell.length_c   1.000
_cell.angle_alpha   90.00
_cell.angle_beta   90.00
_cell.angle_gamma   90.00
#
_symmetry.space_group_name_H-M   'P 1'
#
loop_
_entity.id
_entity.type
_entity.pdbx_description
1 polymer ?
#
loop_
_entity_poly.entity_id
_entity_poly.type
_entity_poly.pdbx_seq_one_letter_code
_entity_poly.pdbx_strand_id
1 'polypeptide(L)'
;MAGLAIFRPAPQYDDLAKLAQEHFSQDLSPDDKSTLRAASRKVSNHTLLGSLVGLGLGAYAAVRLRRVRADMFQAFRGAEKPTRVVFADGSSEAVPDLTPYVRPTKWGDWATYFFFGLGGLFLGGETGLMTGSWSAARLITKDPTRKDRIEDAYRRFRIDLLRKEVERLEVGHTPFHHGTT
;
A
#
# COMPACT_ATOMS: atom_id res chain seq x y z
N MET A 1 15.76 -18.56 11.62
CA MET A 1 16.50 -17.83 10.57
C MET A 1 15.84 -18.09 9.22
N ALA A 2 14.67 -17.49 8.93
CA ALA A 2 13.85 -17.83 7.74
C ALA A 2 13.51 -16.62 6.84
N GLY A 3 14.18 -15.47 7.02
CA GLY A 3 13.85 -14.22 6.31
C GLY A 3 14.63 -13.98 5.00
N LEU A 4 15.68 -14.76 4.71
CA LEU A 4 16.59 -14.49 3.59
C LEU A 4 16.25 -15.27 2.30
N ALA A 5 15.35 -16.26 2.36
CA ALA A 5 14.98 -17.05 1.19
C ALA A 5 14.09 -16.28 0.20
N ILE A 6 13.27 -15.34 0.68
CA ILE A 6 12.36 -14.52 -0.15
C ILE A 6 13.13 -13.50 -1.00
N PHE A 7 14.32 -13.07 -0.55
CA PHE A 7 15.17 -12.11 -1.27
C PHE A 7 16.19 -12.77 -2.19
N ARG A 8 16.23 -14.12 -2.26
CA ARG A 8 17.11 -14.80 -3.20
C ARG A 8 16.49 -14.63 -4.59
N PRO A 9 17.20 -14.03 -5.58
CA PRO A 9 16.72 -14.03 -6.95
C PRO A 9 16.58 -15.49 -7.37
N ALA A 10 15.34 -15.94 -7.53
CA ALA A 10 15.09 -17.26 -8.09
C ALA A 10 15.46 -17.17 -9.58
N PRO A 11 16.23 -18.11 -10.13
CA PRO A 11 16.59 -18.14 -11.56
C PRO A 11 15.35 -18.11 -12.49
N GLN A 12 14.19 -18.49 -11.93
CA GLN A 12 12.87 -18.38 -12.57
C GLN A 12 12.53 -16.96 -13.04
N TYR A 13 12.96 -15.92 -12.31
CA TYR A 13 12.67 -14.52 -12.65
C TYR A 13 13.56 -13.99 -13.78
N ASP A 14 14.79 -14.47 -13.89
CA ASP A 14 15.73 -14.04 -14.93
C ASP A 14 15.28 -14.50 -16.32
N ASP A 15 14.75 -15.72 -16.44
CA ASP A 15 14.22 -16.23 -17.70
C ASP A 15 12.92 -15.53 -18.13
N LEU A 16 12.09 -15.14 -17.16
CA LEU A 16 10.87 -14.36 -17.42
C LEU A 16 11.21 -12.93 -17.83
N ALA A 17 12.21 -12.32 -17.20
CA ALA A 17 12.70 -10.99 -17.57
C ALA A 17 13.30 -11.00 -18.98
N LYS A 18 14.07 -12.03 -19.34
CA LYS A 18 14.57 -12.22 -20.71
C LYS A 18 13.45 -12.40 -21.72
N LEU A 19 12.48 -13.27 -21.44
CA LEU A 19 11.33 -13.48 -22.31
C LEU A 19 10.54 -12.17 -22.51
N ALA A 20 10.28 -11.44 -21.43
CA ALA A 20 9.63 -10.14 -21.50
C ALA A 20 10.46 -9.16 -22.35
N GLN A 21 11.78 -9.11 -22.15
CA GLN A 21 12.67 -8.24 -22.91
C GLN A 21 12.71 -8.58 -24.40
N GLU A 22 12.66 -9.86 -24.77
CA GLU A 22 12.59 -10.33 -26.16
C GLU A 22 11.32 -9.85 -26.85
N HIS A 23 10.14 -10.15 -26.28
CA HIS A 23 8.87 -9.67 -26.82
C HIS A 23 8.79 -8.14 -26.87
N PHE A 24 9.22 -7.47 -25.80
CA PHE A 24 9.24 -6.01 -25.76
C PHE A 24 10.19 -5.40 -26.79
N SER A 25 11.24 -6.13 -27.19
CA SER A 25 12.20 -5.66 -28.18
C SER A 25 11.77 -5.95 -29.61
N GLN A 26 11.17 -7.12 -29.85
CA GLN A 26 10.81 -7.61 -31.19
C GLN A 26 9.42 -7.15 -31.65
N ASP A 27 8.41 -7.16 -30.77
CA ASP A 27 7.02 -6.94 -31.15
C ASP A 27 6.59 -5.45 -31.12
N LEU A 28 7.39 -4.57 -30.49
CA LEU A 28 7.02 -3.17 -30.29
C LEU A 28 7.89 -2.20 -31.10
N SER A 29 7.26 -1.13 -31.61
CA SER A 29 7.95 0.02 -32.20
C SER A 29 8.74 0.80 -31.13
N PRO A 30 9.85 1.49 -31.48
CA PRO A 30 10.54 2.41 -30.57
C PRO A 30 9.61 3.44 -29.90
N ASP A 31 8.60 3.92 -30.63
CA ASP A 31 7.59 4.86 -30.11
C ASP A 31 6.69 4.20 -29.04
N ASP A 32 6.24 2.97 -29.28
CA ASP A 32 5.42 2.20 -28.33
C ASP A 32 6.19 1.94 -27.03
N LYS A 33 7.49 1.58 -27.14
CA LYS A 33 8.40 1.38 -26.00
C LYS A 33 8.53 2.67 -25.18
N SER A 34 8.67 3.81 -25.85
CA SER A 34 8.78 5.11 -25.19
C SER A 34 7.48 5.48 -24.46
N THR A 35 6.33 5.18 -25.07
CA THR A 35 5.01 5.42 -24.49
C THR A 35 4.76 4.55 -23.27
N LEU A 36 5.11 3.27 -23.33
CA LEU A 36 5.04 2.35 -22.19
C LEU A 36 5.95 2.79 -21.04
N ARG A 37 7.18 3.23 -21.33
CA ARG A 37 8.07 3.82 -20.32
C ARG A 37 7.48 5.06 -19.69
N ALA A 38 6.88 5.94 -20.48
CA ALA A 38 6.21 7.15 -19.98
C ALA A 38 4.97 6.80 -19.13
N ALA A 39 4.20 5.78 -19.53
CA ALA A 39 3.07 5.25 -18.77
C ALA A 39 3.52 4.71 -17.41
N SER A 40 4.56 3.87 -17.36
CA SER A 40 5.13 3.35 -16.11
C SER A 40 5.65 4.47 -15.21
N ARG A 41 6.31 5.49 -15.79
CA ARG A 41 6.75 6.68 -15.04
C ARG A 41 5.58 7.46 -14.46
N LYS A 42 4.46 7.60 -15.20
CA LYS A 42 3.23 8.23 -14.68
C LYS A 42 2.67 7.50 -13.48
N VAL A 43 2.57 6.16 -13.55
CA VAL A 43 2.13 5.35 -12.42
C VAL A 43 3.03 5.58 -11.21
N SER A 44 4.34 5.41 -11.38
CA SER A 44 5.33 5.58 -10.31
C SER A 44 5.28 6.99 -9.70
N ASN A 45 5.25 8.04 -10.53
CA ASN A 45 5.22 9.42 -10.06
C ASN A 45 3.94 9.73 -9.28
N HIS A 46 2.78 9.25 -9.74
CA HIS A 46 1.52 9.46 -9.03
C HIS A 46 1.46 8.66 -7.73
N THR A 47 1.90 7.40 -7.72
CA THR A 47 2.01 6.59 -6.50
C THR A 47 2.94 7.23 -5.49
N LEU A 48 4.10 7.73 -5.93
CA LEU A 48 5.05 8.42 -5.07
C LEU A 48 4.45 9.70 -4.49
N LEU A 49 3.86 10.55 -5.35
CA LEU A 49 3.26 11.81 -4.92
C LEU A 49 2.09 11.57 -3.96
N GLY A 50 1.22 10.62 -4.29
CA GLY A 50 0.10 10.21 -3.44
C GLY A 50 0.59 9.68 -2.09
N SER A 51 1.62 8.83 -2.08
CA SER A 51 2.25 8.29 -0.86
C SER A 51 2.81 9.40 0.04
N LEU A 52 3.51 10.38 -0.54
CA LEU A 52 4.07 11.53 0.18
C LEU A 52 2.96 12.40 0.79
N VAL A 53 1.92 12.71 0.01
CA VAL A 53 0.75 13.47 0.47
C VAL A 53 0.03 12.71 1.58
N GLY A 54 -0.20 11.40 1.38
CA GLY A 54 -0.86 10.54 2.36
C GLY A 54 -0.09 10.43 3.67
N LEU A 55 1.23 10.25 3.61
CA LEU A 55 2.11 10.31 4.80
C LEU A 55 2.01 11.66 5.51
N GLY A 56 2.04 12.76 4.76
CA GLY A 56 1.89 14.11 5.31
C GLY A 56 0.55 14.30 6.03
N LEU A 57 -0.54 13.85 5.42
CA LEU A 57 -1.88 13.88 6.03
C LEU A 57 -1.97 12.96 7.26
N GLY A 58 -1.36 11.79 7.21
CA GLY A 58 -1.25 10.87 8.36
C GLY A 58 -0.48 11.50 9.52
N ALA A 59 0.67 12.09 9.26
CA ALA A 59 1.46 12.80 10.28
C ALA A 59 0.68 13.98 10.87
N TYR A 60 0.00 14.77 10.03
CA TYR A 60 -0.85 15.87 10.48
C TYR A 60 -2.00 15.37 11.38
N ALA A 61 -2.70 14.31 10.98
CA ALA A 61 -3.77 13.71 11.76
C ALA A 61 -3.27 13.16 13.10
N ALA A 62 -2.08 12.53 13.13
CA ALA A 62 -1.44 12.06 14.34
C ALA A 62 -1.15 13.21 15.33
N VAL A 63 -0.57 14.32 14.84
CA VAL A 63 -0.29 15.51 15.64
C VAL A 63 -1.60 16.12 16.15
N ARG A 64 -2.62 16.22 15.30
CA ARG A 64 -3.95 16.75 15.67
C ARG A 64 -4.60 15.91 16.77
N LEU A 65 -4.60 14.58 16.64
CA LEU A 65 -5.20 13.68 17.63
C LEU A 65 -4.44 13.70 18.97
N ARG A 66 -3.11 13.84 18.94
CA ARG A 66 -2.32 14.04 20.17
C ARG A 66 -2.71 15.31 20.90
N ARG A 67 -2.90 16.42 20.18
CA ARG A 67 -3.36 17.69 20.77
C ARG A 67 -4.73 17.51 21.43
N VAL A 68 -5.71 16.93 20.73
CA VAL A 68 -7.05 16.65 21.32
C VAL A 68 -6.94 15.84 22.61
N ARG A 69 -6.12 14.78 22.64
CA ARG A 69 -5.96 13.96 23.83
C ARG A 69 -5.28 14.70 24.98
N ALA A 70 -4.31 15.56 24.69
CA ALA A 70 -3.69 16.40 25.70
C ALA A 70 -4.68 17.40 26.29
N ASP A 71 -5.44 18.10 25.45
CA ASP A 71 -6.45 19.07 25.86
C ASP A 71 -7.55 18.40 26.71
N MET A 72 -8.02 17.23 26.27
CA MET A 72 -8.99 16.42 27.01
C MET A 72 -8.45 16.01 28.38
N PHE A 73 -7.20 15.54 28.46
CA PHE A 73 -6.58 15.18 29.74
C PHE A 73 -6.43 16.39 30.68
N GLN A 74 -6.07 17.56 30.13
CA GLN A 74 -6.00 18.79 30.92
C GLN A 74 -7.38 19.20 31.46
N ALA A 75 -8.43 19.09 30.65
CA ALA A 75 -9.80 19.36 31.08
C ALA A 75 -10.23 18.43 32.21
N PHE A 76 -9.99 17.11 32.11
CA PHE A 76 -10.33 16.15 33.17
C PHE A 76 -9.50 16.31 34.45
N ARG A 77 -8.26 16.81 34.34
CA ARG A 77 -7.40 17.04 35.49
C ARG A 77 -7.71 18.36 36.21
N GLY A 78 -8.09 19.39 35.45
CA GLY A 78 -8.34 20.75 35.96
C GLY A 78 -9.77 21.02 36.38
N ALA A 79 -10.75 20.23 35.91
CA ALA A 79 -12.14 20.35 36.31
C ALA A 79 -12.41 19.73 37.67
N GLU A 80 -13.32 20.33 38.45
CA GLU A 80 -13.85 19.72 39.66
C GLU A 80 -14.54 18.39 39.31
N LYS A 81 -14.15 17.31 40.00
CA LYS A 81 -14.66 15.97 39.71
C LYS A 81 -15.90 15.68 40.56
N PRO A 82 -17.08 15.45 39.96
CA PRO A 82 -18.23 14.98 40.72
C PRO A 82 -17.92 13.59 41.29
N THR A 83 -18.13 13.39 42.59
CA THR A 83 -17.82 12.12 43.27
C THR A 83 -19.02 11.19 43.37
N ARG A 84 -20.24 11.73 43.29
CA ARG A 84 -21.48 10.99 43.49
C ARG A 84 -22.61 11.59 42.64
N VAL A 85 -23.39 10.73 41.98
CA VAL A 85 -24.66 11.11 41.33
C VAL A 85 -25.78 10.71 42.28
N VAL A 86 -26.73 11.61 42.51
CA VAL A 86 -27.96 11.31 43.24
C VAL A 86 -29.09 11.20 42.22
N PHE A 87 -29.71 10.03 42.15
CA PHE A 87 -30.83 9.78 41.25
C PHE A 87 -32.14 10.28 41.88
N ALA A 88 -33.17 10.45 41.05
CA ALA A 88 -34.47 10.98 41.48
C ALA A 88 -35.18 10.09 42.53
N ASP A 89 -34.81 8.81 42.60
CA ASP A 89 -35.29 7.84 43.59
C ASP A 89 -34.53 7.92 44.94
N GLY A 90 -33.58 8.85 45.07
CA GLY A 90 -32.75 9.01 46.27
C GLY A 90 -31.57 8.05 46.36
N SER A 91 -31.40 7.15 45.39
CA SER A 91 -30.22 6.29 45.30
C SER A 91 -28.99 7.11 44.91
N SER A 92 -27.82 6.70 45.40
CA SER A 92 -26.57 7.41 45.12
C SER A 92 -25.49 6.47 44.62
N GLU A 93 -24.90 6.78 43.47
CA GLU A 93 -23.83 5.98 42.86
C GLU A 93 -22.55 6.80 42.72
N ALA A 94 -21.39 6.15 42.92
CA ALA A 94 -20.10 6.80 42.78
C ALA A 94 -19.75 7.00 41.30
N VAL A 95 -19.33 8.20 40.93
CA VAL A 95 -18.84 8.46 39.57
C VAL A 95 -17.44 7.86 39.42
N PRO A 96 -17.18 6.98 38.43
CA PRO A 96 -15.86 6.43 38.22
C PRO A 96 -14.88 7.51 37.75
N ASP A 97 -13.65 7.51 38.29
CA ASP A 97 -12.60 8.40 37.80
C ASP A 97 -12.07 7.90 36.45
N LEU A 98 -12.37 8.65 35.39
CA LEU A 98 -11.95 8.32 34.03
C LEU A 98 -10.53 8.78 33.69
N THR A 99 -9.93 9.65 34.52
CA THR A 99 -8.60 10.24 34.32
C THR A 99 -7.49 9.24 33.93
N PRO A 100 -7.35 8.05 34.56
CA PRO A 100 -6.31 7.10 34.18
C PRO A 100 -6.44 6.57 32.75
N TYR A 101 -7.65 6.53 32.18
CA TYR A 101 -7.89 6.00 30.83
C TYR A 101 -7.64 7.03 29.73
N VAL A 102 -7.82 8.32 30.02
CA VAL A 102 -7.54 9.42 29.09
C VAL A 102 -6.11 9.94 29.19
N ARG A 103 -5.31 9.41 30.12
CA ARG A 103 -3.91 9.81 30.29
C ARG A 103 -3.10 9.53 29.02
N PRO A 104 -2.39 10.53 28.46
CA PRO A 104 -1.47 10.30 27.36
C PRO A 104 -0.37 9.31 27.75
N THR A 105 -0.09 8.33 26.87
CA THR A 105 0.94 7.31 27.09
C THR A 105 1.93 7.28 25.93
N LYS A 106 3.18 6.91 26.21
CA LYS A 106 4.25 6.79 25.20
C LYS A 106 3.92 5.74 24.13
N TRP A 107 3.34 4.60 24.55
CA TRP A 107 2.92 3.54 23.63
C TRP A 107 1.73 3.96 22.76
N GLY A 108 0.76 4.68 23.33
CA GLY A 108 -0.35 5.25 22.56
C GLY A 108 0.15 6.26 21.52
N ASP A 109 1.13 7.10 21.89
CA ASP A 109 1.76 8.05 20.98
C ASP A 109 2.50 7.36 19.83
N TRP A 110 3.30 6.33 20.13
CA TRP A 110 3.97 5.52 19.12
C TRP A 110 2.97 4.87 18.16
N ALA A 111 1.95 4.21 18.71
CA ALA A 111 0.90 3.57 17.92
C ALA A 111 0.18 4.59 17.02
N THR A 112 -0.03 5.81 17.52
CA THR A 112 -0.67 6.87 16.73
C THR A 112 0.16 7.23 15.51
N TYR A 113 1.45 7.53 15.67
CA TYR A 113 2.30 7.84 14.52
C TYR A 113 2.46 6.65 13.58
N PHE A 114 2.55 5.43 14.11
CA PHE A 114 2.66 4.22 13.32
C PHE A 114 1.40 3.99 12.46
N PHE A 115 0.21 3.94 13.07
CA PHE A 115 -1.03 3.63 12.34
C PHE A 115 -1.49 4.76 11.44
N PHE A 116 -1.36 6.02 11.86
CA PHE A 116 -1.68 7.13 10.97
C PHE A 116 -0.63 7.30 9.86
N GLY A 117 0.65 7.01 10.13
CA GLY A 117 1.69 6.99 9.10
C GLY A 117 1.44 5.87 8.09
N LEU A 118 1.25 4.63 8.56
CA LEU A 118 0.98 3.47 7.71
C LEU A 118 -0.33 3.63 6.93
N GLY A 119 -1.41 4.04 7.61
CA GLY A 119 -2.70 4.28 6.99
C GLY A 119 -2.66 5.43 5.99
N GLY A 120 -1.99 6.52 6.32
CA GLY A 120 -1.76 7.64 5.41
C GLY A 120 -0.97 7.23 4.18
N LEU A 121 0.14 6.51 4.37
CA LEU A 121 0.96 5.98 3.28
C LEU A 121 0.15 5.05 2.38
N PHE A 122 -0.60 4.11 2.96
CA PHE A 122 -1.41 3.16 2.21
C PHE A 122 -2.51 3.87 1.41
N LEU A 123 -3.32 4.71 2.06
CA LEU A 123 -4.39 5.46 1.39
C LEU A 123 -3.85 6.38 0.31
N GLY A 124 -2.75 7.10 0.58
CA GLY A 124 -2.08 7.95 -0.39
C GLY A 124 -1.46 7.17 -1.55
N GLY A 125 -0.82 6.04 -1.26
CA GLY A 125 -0.18 5.18 -2.24
C GLY A 125 -1.18 4.52 -3.18
N GLU A 126 -2.28 3.97 -2.65
CA GLU A 126 -3.34 3.36 -3.44
C GLU A 126 -4.09 4.40 -4.29
N THR A 127 -4.41 5.57 -3.74
CA THR A 127 -5.03 6.65 -4.52
C THR A 127 -4.08 7.18 -5.61
N GLY A 128 -2.79 7.30 -5.29
CA GLY A 128 -1.74 7.60 -6.27
C GLY A 128 -1.64 6.53 -7.36
N LEU A 129 -1.66 5.26 -6.99
CA LEU A 129 -1.63 4.12 -7.91
C LEU A 129 -2.85 4.12 -8.84
N MET A 130 -4.05 4.35 -8.30
CA MET A 130 -5.28 4.41 -9.09
C MET A 130 -5.26 5.57 -10.08
N THR A 131 -4.90 6.77 -9.62
CA THR A 131 -4.85 7.96 -10.50
C THR A 131 -3.73 7.85 -11.54
N GLY A 132 -2.59 7.28 -11.16
CA GLY A 132 -1.47 6.97 -12.04
C GLY A 132 -1.85 5.95 -13.10
N SER A 133 -2.51 4.86 -12.71
CA SER A 133 -3.00 3.82 -13.62
C SER A 133 -4.02 4.39 -14.61
N TRP A 134 -4.94 5.23 -14.14
CA TRP A 134 -5.89 5.90 -15.03
C TRP A 134 -5.21 6.85 -16.02
N SER A 135 -4.23 7.65 -15.55
CA SER A 135 -3.47 8.52 -16.45
C SER A 135 -2.60 7.73 -17.44
N ALA A 136 -2.04 6.60 -17.03
CA ALA A 136 -1.25 5.71 -17.87
C ALA A 136 -2.14 5.02 -18.93
N ALA A 137 -3.30 4.51 -18.51
CA ALA A 137 -4.29 3.92 -19.40
C ALA A 137 -4.70 4.92 -20.50
N ARG A 138 -5.03 6.16 -20.12
CA ARG A 138 -5.33 7.24 -21.07
C ARG A 138 -4.20 7.52 -22.05
N LEU A 139 -2.95 7.43 -21.61
CA LEU A 139 -1.79 7.64 -22.49
C LEU A 139 -1.66 6.53 -23.53
N ILE A 140 -1.90 5.28 -23.12
CA ILE A 140 -1.85 4.10 -24.01
C ILE A 140 -3.03 4.10 -24.98
N THR A 141 -4.25 4.37 -24.50
CA THR A 141 -5.49 4.28 -25.30
C THR A 141 -5.73 5.46 -26.22
N LYS A 142 -4.95 6.54 -26.13
CA LYS A 142 -5.07 7.72 -26.99
C LYS A 142 -4.86 7.39 -28.48
N ASP A 143 -4.02 6.40 -28.78
CA ASP A 143 -3.78 5.90 -30.13
C ASP A 143 -4.32 4.47 -30.23
N PRO A 144 -5.41 4.22 -30.99
CA PRO A 144 -6.02 2.91 -31.09
C PRO A 144 -5.08 1.88 -31.73
N THR A 145 -4.30 2.27 -32.74
CA THR A 145 -3.37 1.35 -33.40
C THR A 145 -2.21 0.96 -32.48
N ARG A 146 -1.69 1.92 -31.70
CA ARG A 146 -0.70 1.60 -30.65
C ARG A 146 -1.28 0.66 -29.61
N LYS A 147 -2.50 0.93 -29.14
CA LYS A 147 -3.17 0.09 -28.16
C LYS A 147 -3.25 -1.35 -28.66
N ASP A 148 -3.68 -1.56 -29.90
CA ASP A 148 -3.81 -2.89 -30.49
C ASP A 148 -2.46 -3.61 -30.61
N ARG A 149 -1.38 -2.91 -31.01
CA ARG A 149 -0.02 -3.47 -31.05
C ARG A 149 0.47 -3.89 -29.66
N ILE A 150 0.27 -3.03 -28.65
CA ILE A 150 0.66 -3.32 -27.27
C ILE A 150 -0.12 -4.50 -26.71
N GLU A 151 -1.42 -4.57 -26.99
CA GLU A 151 -2.29 -5.66 -26.55
C GLU A 151 -1.90 -6.99 -27.21
N ASP A 152 -1.60 -6.98 -28.51
CA ASP A 152 -1.14 -8.17 -29.23
C ASP A 152 0.22 -8.68 -28.71
N ALA A 153 1.18 -7.76 -28.51
CA ALA A 153 2.48 -8.08 -27.92
C ALA A 153 2.34 -8.66 -26.51
N TYR A 154 1.47 -8.06 -25.68
CA TYR A 154 1.18 -8.55 -24.34
C TYR A 154 0.53 -9.93 -24.35
N ARG A 155 -0.40 -10.18 -25.29
CA ARG A 155 -1.06 -11.48 -25.46
C ARG A 155 -0.05 -12.57 -25.82
N ARG A 156 0.85 -12.31 -26.77
CA ARG A 156 1.91 -13.26 -27.18
C ARG A 156 2.85 -13.57 -26.02
N PHE A 157 3.34 -12.54 -25.34
CA PHE A 157 4.15 -12.69 -24.14
C PHE A 157 3.45 -13.55 -23.08
N ARG A 158 2.15 -13.33 -22.84
CA ARG A 158 1.40 -14.10 -21.84
C ARG A 158 1.25 -15.57 -22.24
N ILE A 159 1.04 -15.85 -23.53
CA ILE A 159 0.98 -17.23 -24.05
C ILE A 159 2.31 -17.93 -23.81
N ASP A 160 3.43 -17.31 -24.16
CA ASP A 160 4.75 -17.95 -24.03
C ASP A 160 5.19 -18.08 -22.57
N LEU A 161 4.79 -17.13 -21.71
CA LEU A 161 4.95 -17.24 -20.26
C LEU A 161 4.18 -18.44 -19.70
N LEU A 162 2.94 -18.64 -20.13
CA LEU A 162 2.13 -19.80 -19.70
C LEU A 162 2.69 -21.12 -20.22
N ARG A 163 3.19 -21.16 -21.45
CA ARG A 163 3.85 -22.36 -22.01
C ARG A 163 5.07 -22.76 -21.19
N LYS A 164 5.93 -21.79 -20.83
CA LYS A 164 7.08 -22.05 -19.95
C LYS A 164 6.66 -22.53 -18.57
N GLU A 165 5.57 -22.00 -18.03
CA GLU A 165 5.07 -22.46 -16.74
C GLU A 165 4.55 -23.90 -16.81
N VAL A 166 3.86 -24.27 -17.89
CA VAL A 166 3.42 -25.66 -18.14
C VAL A 166 4.61 -26.60 -18.28
N GLU A 167 5.61 -26.23 -19.08
CA GLU A 167 6.84 -27.03 -19.24
C GLU A 167 7.55 -27.27 -17.90
N ARG A 168 7.61 -26.24 -17.05
CA ARG A 168 8.16 -26.38 -15.69
C ARG A 168 7.35 -27.35 -14.84
N LEU A 169 6.02 -27.27 -14.89
CA LEU A 169 5.15 -28.19 -14.16
C LEU A 169 5.31 -29.63 -14.67
N GLU A 170 5.48 -29.84 -15.97
CA GLU A 170 5.72 -31.16 -16.60
C GLU A 170 7.05 -31.78 -16.17
N VAL A 171 8.10 -30.97 -15.99
CA VAL A 171 9.42 -31.41 -15.49
C VAL A 171 9.41 -31.71 -13.97
N GLY A 172 8.27 -31.54 -13.30
CA GLY A 172 8.09 -31.83 -11.88
C GLY A 172 8.40 -30.66 -10.96
N HIS A 173 8.53 -29.44 -11.51
CA HIS A 173 8.75 -28.24 -10.73
C HIS A 173 7.45 -27.82 -10.04
N THR A 174 7.28 -28.16 -8.76
CA THR A 174 6.07 -27.79 -8.02
C THR A 174 6.20 -26.38 -7.42
N PRO A 175 5.13 -25.56 -7.45
CA PRO A 175 5.15 -24.22 -6.83
C PRO A 175 5.29 -24.27 -5.29
N PHE A 176 5.21 -25.46 -4.70
CA PHE A 176 5.20 -25.69 -3.25
C PHE A 176 6.37 -26.52 -2.73
N HIS A 177 7.48 -26.69 -3.49
CA HIS A 177 8.65 -27.37 -2.95
C HIS A 177 9.35 -26.48 -1.91
N HIS A 178 8.81 -26.48 -0.69
CA HIS A 178 9.58 -26.22 0.52
C HIS A 178 10.66 -27.30 0.58
N GLY A 179 11.91 -26.86 0.70
CA GLY A 179 13.04 -27.76 0.91
C GLY A 179 12.74 -28.65 2.12
N THR A 180 12.44 -29.91 1.84
CA THR A 180 12.62 -30.96 2.82
C THR A 180 14.09 -31.36 2.75
N THR A 181 14.72 -31.20 3.90
CA THR A 181 16.03 -31.69 4.34
C THR A 181 16.58 -32.89 3.58
#